data_AF-A0A822XJY9-F1
#
_entry.id   AF-A0A822XJY9-F1
#
_cell.length_a   1.000
_cell.length_b   1.000
_cell.length_c   1.000
_cell.angle_alpha   90.00
_cell.angle_beta   90.00
_cell.angle_gamma   90.00
#
_symmetry.space_group_name_H-M   'P 1'
#
loop_
_entity.id
_entity.type
_entity.pdbx_description
1 polymer ?
#
loop_
_entity_poly.entity_id
_entity_poly.type
_entity_poly.pdbx_seq_one_letter_code
_entity_poly.pdbx_strand_id
1 'polypeptide(L)'
;MLKPPSDEPLKGTTADDTKLLDFTDVDIRLPLFVYVSREKRPGYDHNKKAGAMNALVRASAIMSNGPFILNLDCDHYIYNSQAMREGMCFMMDRGGDRICYVQFPQRFEGIDPSDRYANNNTVFFDVNMRALDGLQGPVYVGTGCLFRRIALYGFDPPRSKEHPGCCSCCFARRKRVVSSIPEEHQALRMGDDDDDMNMSFFPKKFGNSNFLIDSIPVAEYQGRPLADHPAVKYGRKPGALTIPRELLDASTVAEAISVISCWYEDKTEWGQRVGWIYGSVTEDVVTGYRMHNRGWKSVYCVTKRDAFRGTAPINLTDRLHQVLRWATGSVEIFFSRNNAIFASSKMKFLQRIAYLNVGIYPFTSIFLIVYCFLPALSLFSGQFIVQSLNVTFLVYLLLITLTLCMLAILEIRWSGIELEEWWRNEQFWLIGGTSAHLAAVLQGLLKVIAGIEISFTLTSKSAGEDEDDEFADLYIVKWTSLMIPPITIMMTNLIAIAVGVSRTIYSTLPQWSRLLGGVFFSFWVLVHLYPFAKGLMGRRGRTPTIVFVWSGLIAITISLLWVAINPPSNSTEIGGSFQFP
;
A
#
# COMPACT_ATOMS: atom_id res chain seq x y z
N MET A 1 -26.11 -11.57 -31.01
CA MET A 1 -24.84 -11.29 -30.28
C MET A 1 -24.42 -12.55 -29.55
N LEU A 2 -23.14 -12.65 -29.17
CA LEU A 2 -22.44 -13.87 -28.71
C LEU A 2 -23.30 -14.80 -27.84
N LYS A 3 -23.40 -16.08 -28.21
CA LYS A 3 -24.05 -17.09 -27.35
C LYS A 3 -23.22 -17.21 -26.06
N PRO A 4 -23.78 -16.99 -24.86
CA PRO A 4 -23.13 -17.42 -23.65
C PRO A 4 -22.94 -18.94 -23.75
N PRO A 5 -21.86 -19.49 -23.14
CA PRO A 5 -21.64 -20.92 -23.16
C PRO A 5 -22.88 -21.66 -22.63
N SER A 6 -23.43 -22.62 -23.41
CA SER A 6 -24.48 -23.56 -22.97
C SER A 6 -24.00 -24.31 -21.74
N ASP A 7 -24.85 -24.86 -20.88
CA ASP A 7 -24.44 -25.67 -19.72
C ASP A 7 -23.71 -26.96 -20.10
N GLU A 8 -24.07 -27.56 -21.24
CA GLU A 8 -23.39 -28.75 -21.77
C GLU A 8 -21.98 -28.44 -22.31
N PRO A 9 -20.97 -29.28 -22.01
CA PRO A 9 -19.62 -29.12 -22.53
C PRO A 9 -19.60 -29.30 -24.04
N LEU A 10 -18.93 -28.36 -24.74
CA LEU A 10 -18.81 -28.43 -26.18
C LEU A 10 -17.45 -29.07 -26.46
N LYS A 11 -17.47 -30.35 -26.86
CA LYS A 11 -16.26 -31.12 -27.14
C LYS A 11 -15.62 -30.69 -28.47
N GLY A 12 -14.30 -30.66 -28.52
CA GLY A 12 -13.55 -30.38 -29.73
C GLY A 12 -13.54 -31.53 -30.74
N THR A 13 -12.88 -31.31 -31.89
CA THR A 13 -12.73 -32.32 -32.95
C THR A 13 -11.52 -33.22 -32.74
N THR A 14 -11.57 -34.42 -33.32
CA THR A 14 -10.44 -35.36 -33.40
C THR A 14 -9.25 -34.76 -34.15
N ALA A 15 -8.04 -35.22 -33.82
CA ALA A 15 -6.85 -34.94 -34.60
C ALA A 15 -6.95 -35.62 -35.97
N ASP A 16 -6.73 -34.84 -37.04
CA ASP A 16 -6.69 -35.29 -38.44
C ASP A 16 -5.42 -34.69 -39.10
N ASP A 17 -5.13 -35.02 -40.37
CA ASP A 17 -3.92 -34.59 -41.11
C ASP A 17 -3.65 -33.06 -41.13
N THR A 18 -4.63 -32.24 -40.75
CA THR A 18 -4.53 -30.76 -40.67
C THR A 18 -4.52 -30.19 -39.24
N LYS A 19 -4.80 -31.00 -38.21
CA LYS A 19 -4.90 -30.57 -36.81
C LYS A 19 -4.07 -31.49 -35.90
N LEU A 20 -2.96 -30.94 -35.40
CA LEU A 20 -1.97 -31.64 -34.55
C LEU A 20 -2.45 -31.99 -33.13
N LEU A 21 -3.58 -31.45 -32.66
CA LEU A 21 -4.05 -31.58 -31.28
C LEU A 21 -5.47 -32.17 -31.24
N ASP A 22 -5.65 -33.22 -30.41
CA ASP A 22 -6.95 -33.85 -30.16
C ASP A 22 -7.68 -33.16 -29.00
N PHE A 23 -8.88 -32.66 -29.27
CA PHE A 23 -9.72 -31.95 -28.30
C PHE A 23 -11.04 -32.67 -28.01
N THR A 24 -11.20 -33.95 -28.38
CA THR A 24 -12.46 -34.70 -28.19
C THR A 24 -12.92 -34.82 -26.74
N ASP A 25 -12.00 -34.75 -25.78
CA ASP A 25 -12.31 -34.74 -24.34
C ASP A 25 -12.10 -33.38 -23.68
N VAL A 26 -11.84 -32.35 -24.48
CA VAL A 26 -11.63 -30.98 -24.00
C VAL A 26 -12.86 -30.16 -24.31
N ASP A 27 -13.38 -29.49 -23.28
CA ASP A 27 -14.40 -28.47 -23.46
C ASP A 27 -13.79 -27.23 -24.12
N ILE A 28 -14.16 -26.97 -25.36
CA ILE A 28 -13.60 -25.88 -26.17
C ILE A 28 -14.33 -24.54 -25.96
N ARG A 29 -15.28 -24.47 -25.01
CA ARG A 29 -15.93 -23.21 -24.63
C ARG A 29 -14.93 -22.26 -23.98
N LEU A 30 -14.81 -21.07 -24.53
CA LEU A 30 -13.95 -20.01 -24.00
C LEU A 30 -14.74 -19.04 -23.10
N PRO A 31 -14.12 -18.50 -22.04
CA PRO A 31 -14.72 -17.41 -21.27
C PRO A 31 -15.02 -16.20 -22.16
N LEU A 32 -16.14 -15.53 -21.91
CA LEU A 32 -16.46 -14.28 -22.57
C LEU A 32 -15.44 -13.19 -22.18
N PHE A 33 -14.74 -12.66 -23.17
CA PHE A 33 -13.87 -11.50 -23.01
C PHE A 33 -14.60 -10.24 -23.49
N VAL A 34 -14.68 -9.23 -22.63
CA VAL A 34 -15.33 -7.94 -22.94
C VAL A 34 -14.28 -6.83 -22.89
N TYR A 35 -14.07 -6.16 -24.02
CA TYR A 35 -13.26 -4.96 -24.10
C TYR A 35 -14.13 -3.73 -23.85
N VAL A 36 -13.74 -2.89 -22.88
CA VAL A 36 -14.45 -1.66 -22.54
C VAL A 36 -13.48 -0.49 -22.59
N SER A 37 -13.81 0.52 -23.39
CA SER A 37 -13.15 1.83 -23.36
C SER A 37 -14.17 2.87 -22.92
N ARG A 38 -13.82 3.67 -21.92
CA ARG A 38 -14.72 4.69 -21.36
C ARG A 38 -14.72 5.94 -22.22
N GLU A 39 -15.86 6.61 -22.27
CA GLU A 39 -15.94 7.94 -22.87
C GLU A 39 -15.11 8.93 -22.02
N LYS A 40 -14.30 9.75 -22.68
CA LYS A 40 -13.55 10.86 -22.06
C LYS A 40 -13.78 12.11 -22.88
N ARG A 41 -14.09 13.22 -22.19
CA ARG A 41 -14.26 14.53 -22.82
C ARG A 41 -13.32 15.55 -22.18
N PRO A 42 -12.79 16.51 -22.96
CA PRO A 42 -12.07 17.65 -22.40
C PRO A 42 -12.94 18.36 -21.35
N GLY A 43 -12.34 18.71 -20.20
CA GLY A 43 -13.04 19.37 -19.10
C GLY A 43 -13.71 18.45 -18.08
N TYR A 44 -13.71 17.13 -18.29
CA TYR A 44 -14.20 16.14 -17.31
C TYR A 44 -13.03 15.41 -16.65
N ASP A 45 -12.98 15.43 -15.31
CA ASP A 45 -12.05 14.57 -14.57
C ASP A 45 -12.51 13.11 -14.67
N HIS A 46 -11.55 12.21 -14.91
CA HIS A 46 -11.78 10.80 -15.15
C HIS A 46 -11.27 9.89 -14.03
N ASN A 47 -10.78 10.45 -12.92
CA ASN A 47 -10.42 9.73 -11.68
C ASN A 47 -9.42 8.57 -11.88
N LYS A 48 -8.51 8.70 -12.85
CA LYS A 48 -7.41 7.74 -13.15
C LYS A 48 -7.89 6.26 -13.14
N LYS A 49 -7.27 5.41 -12.30
CA LYS A 49 -7.57 3.97 -12.14
C LYS A 49 -8.91 3.73 -11.47
N ALA A 50 -9.22 4.46 -10.39
CA ALA A 50 -10.48 4.31 -9.65
C ALA A 50 -11.72 4.48 -10.53
N GLY A 51 -11.72 5.51 -11.40
CA GLY A 51 -12.82 5.72 -12.35
C GLY A 51 -12.96 4.58 -13.36
N ALA A 52 -11.83 4.00 -13.81
CA ALA A 52 -11.84 2.88 -14.74
C ALA A 52 -12.45 1.63 -14.09
N MET A 53 -12.05 1.34 -12.86
CA MET A 53 -12.60 0.24 -12.07
C MET A 53 -14.10 0.41 -11.82
N ASN A 54 -14.55 1.61 -11.43
CA ASN A 54 -15.97 1.87 -11.19
C ASN A 54 -16.84 1.72 -12.43
N ALA A 55 -16.38 2.18 -13.60
CA ALA A 55 -17.12 1.95 -14.84
C ALA A 55 -17.18 0.46 -15.23
N LEU A 56 -16.09 -0.29 -15.03
CA LEU A 56 -16.08 -1.74 -15.25
C LEU A 56 -17.06 -2.45 -14.32
N VAL A 57 -17.18 -2.01 -13.06
CA VAL A 57 -18.17 -2.56 -12.12
C VAL A 57 -19.59 -2.34 -12.63
N ARG A 58 -19.91 -1.14 -13.14
CA ARG A 58 -21.23 -0.80 -13.69
C ARG A 58 -21.54 -1.59 -14.95
N ALA A 59 -20.65 -1.58 -15.94
CA ALA A 59 -20.82 -2.35 -17.17
C ALA A 59 -20.97 -3.86 -16.88
N SER A 60 -20.13 -4.40 -15.99
CA SER A 60 -20.20 -5.80 -15.59
C SER A 60 -21.51 -6.15 -14.87
N ALA A 61 -22.08 -5.23 -14.09
CA ALA A 61 -23.36 -5.46 -13.41
C ALA A 61 -24.50 -5.71 -14.40
N ILE A 62 -24.49 -4.98 -15.52
CA ILE A 62 -25.50 -5.08 -16.58
C ILE A 62 -25.26 -6.29 -17.47
N MET A 63 -24.00 -6.57 -17.83
CA MET A 63 -23.70 -7.64 -18.79
C MET A 63 -23.66 -9.04 -18.17
N SER A 64 -23.02 -9.22 -17.01
CA SER A 64 -22.74 -10.55 -16.46
C SER A 64 -23.16 -10.72 -15.00
N ASN A 65 -23.37 -9.61 -14.31
CA ASN A 65 -23.76 -9.49 -12.91
C ASN A 65 -23.03 -10.43 -11.94
N GLY A 66 -21.74 -10.69 -12.17
CA GLY A 66 -20.98 -11.62 -11.34
C GLY A 66 -20.86 -11.14 -9.88
N PRO A 67 -21.24 -11.94 -8.86
CA PRO A 67 -21.29 -11.50 -7.46
C PRO A 67 -19.91 -11.26 -6.84
N PHE A 68 -18.86 -11.83 -7.43
CA PHE A 68 -17.46 -11.64 -7.04
C PHE A 68 -16.68 -11.01 -8.19
N ILE A 69 -15.74 -10.13 -7.86
CA ILE A 69 -14.93 -9.37 -8.81
C ILE A 69 -13.47 -9.54 -8.42
N LEU A 70 -12.68 -10.16 -9.29
CA LEU A 70 -11.22 -10.23 -9.14
C LEU A 70 -10.60 -9.03 -9.87
N ASN A 71 -9.77 -8.26 -9.18
CA ASN A 71 -9.02 -7.17 -9.80
C ASN A 71 -7.56 -7.57 -10.03
N LEU A 72 -7.01 -7.16 -11.19
CA LEU A 72 -5.62 -7.39 -11.56
C LEU A 72 -5.07 -6.18 -12.28
N ASP A 73 -3.81 -5.86 -11.98
CA ASP A 73 -3.02 -4.88 -12.72
C ASP A 73 -2.36 -5.52 -13.95
N CYS A 74 -2.06 -4.71 -14.97
CA CYS A 74 -1.52 -5.21 -16.24
C CYS A 74 -0.14 -5.87 -16.13
N ASP A 75 0.59 -5.59 -15.05
CA ASP A 75 1.89 -6.19 -14.75
C ASP A 75 1.79 -7.43 -13.85
N HIS A 76 0.57 -7.88 -13.53
CA HIS A 76 0.30 -9.09 -12.75
C HIS A 76 -0.51 -10.10 -13.56
N TYR A 77 -0.16 -11.37 -13.43
CA TYR A 77 -0.85 -12.48 -14.07
C TYR A 77 -1.17 -13.59 -13.07
N ILE A 78 -2.15 -14.43 -13.43
CA ILE A 78 -2.52 -15.61 -12.64
C ILE A 78 -1.44 -16.67 -12.87
N TYR A 79 -0.66 -16.96 -11.83
CA TYR A 79 0.39 -17.98 -11.88
C TYR A 79 -0.15 -19.38 -11.59
N ASN A 80 -1.16 -19.49 -10.72
CA ASN A 80 -1.79 -20.76 -10.37
C ASN A 80 -3.28 -20.75 -10.76
N SER A 81 -3.70 -21.69 -11.61
CA SER A 81 -5.09 -21.83 -12.07
C SER A 81 -6.09 -22.16 -10.95
N GLN A 82 -5.62 -22.59 -9.77
CA GLN A 82 -6.47 -22.83 -8.60
C GLN A 82 -6.76 -21.56 -7.78
N ALA A 83 -6.09 -20.42 -8.05
CA ALA A 83 -6.21 -19.20 -7.25
C ALA A 83 -7.67 -18.75 -7.05
N MET A 84 -8.47 -18.76 -8.11
CA MET A 84 -9.89 -18.40 -8.03
C MET A 84 -10.67 -19.38 -7.13
N ARG A 85 -10.42 -20.68 -7.26
CA ARG A 85 -11.09 -21.71 -6.46
C ARG A 85 -10.74 -21.56 -4.97
N GLU A 86 -9.48 -21.30 -4.65
CA GLU A 86 -9.01 -21.08 -3.29
C GLU A 86 -9.65 -19.83 -2.65
N GLY A 87 -9.74 -18.72 -3.39
CA GLY A 87 -10.44 -17.52 -2.91
C GLY A 87 -11.95 -17.76 -2.69
N MET A 88 -12.58 -18.54 -3.58
CA MET A 88 -13.99 -18.90 -3.46
C MET A 88 -14.27 -19.79 -2.24
N CYS A 89 -13.33 -20.63 -1.81
CA CYS A 89 -13.49 -21.43 -0.60
C CYS A 89 -13.79 -20.53 0.61
N PHE A 90 -13.05 -19.44 0.82
CA PHE A 90 -13.32 -18.52 1.92
C PHE A 90 -14.65 -17.78 1.77
N MET A 91 -14.97 -17.33 0.56
CA MET A 91 -16.22 -16.61 0.28
C MET A 91 -17.48 -17.45 0.51
N MET A 92 -17.37 -18.76 0.29
CA MET A 92 -18.47 -19.73 0.37
C MET A 92 -18.51 -20.52 1.70
N ASP A 93 -17.48 -20.40 2.54
CA ASP A 93 -17.43 -21.08 3.83
C ASP A 93 -18.35 -20.42 4.89
N ARG A 94 -18.46 -21.07 6.06
CA ARG A 94 -19.22 -20.62 7.22
C ARG A 94 -18.74 -19.25 7.69
N GLY A 95 -19.60 -18.24 7.53
CA GLY A 95 -19.27 -16.87 7.89
C GLY A 95 -18.61 -16.07 6.77
N GLY A 96 -18.46 -16.66 5.58
CA GLY A 96 -17.97 -16.02 4.36
C GLY A 96 -18.91 -14.91 3.84
N ASP A 97 -20.18 -14.92 4.24
CA ASP A 97 -21.16 -13.84 4.05
C ASP A 97 -20.71 -12.49 4.64
N ARG A 98 -19.75 -12.49 5.58
CA ARG A 98 -19.17 -11.29 6.19
C ARG A 98 -17.83 -10.86 5.60
N ILE A 99 -17.33 -11.60 4.59
CA ILE A 99 -16.06 -11.30 3.92
C ILE A 99 -16.35 -10.34 2.76
N CYS A 100 -15.72 -9.16 2.77
CA CYS A 100 -15.79 -8.19 1.68
C CYS A 100 -14.78 -8.47 0.58
N TYR A 101 -13.59 -8.96 0.92
CA TYR A 101 -12.59 -9.37 -0.05
C TYR A 101 -11.59 -10.40 0.49
N VAL A 102 -11.00 -11.17 -0.42
CA VAL A 102 -9.86 -12.06 -0.16
C VAL A 102 -8.65 -11.48 -0.87
N GLN A 103 -7.63 -11.08 -0.11
CA GLN A 103 -6.38 -10.54 -0.61
C GLN A 103 -5.35 -11.66 -0.74
N PHE A 104 -4.72 -11.76 -1.91
CA PHE A 104 -3.59 -12.66 -2.12
C PHE A 104 -2.25 -11.90 -1.97
N PRO A 105 -1.17 -12.57 -1.54
CA PRO A 105 0.17 -12.00 -1.57
C PRO A 105 0.58 -11.58 -2.99
N GLN A 106 1.22 -10.42 -3.12
CA GLN A 106 1.87 -10.03 -4.37
C GLN A 106 3.27 -10.61 -4.36
N ARG A 107 3.60 -11.36 -5.41
CA ARG A 107 4.94 -11.92 -5.64
C ARG A 107 5.48 -11.39 -6.95
N PHE A 108 6.79 -11.21 -7.03
CA PHE A 108 7.42 -10.58 -8.16
C PHE A 108 8.46 -11.49 -8.80
N GLU A 109 8.63 -11.35 -10.11
CA GLU A 109 9.68 -11.98 -10.91
C GLU A 109 10.67 -10.93 -11.41
N GLY A 110 11.86 -11.38 -11.85
CA GLY A 110 12.91 -10.48 -12.36
C GLY A 110 13.61 -9.65 -11.27
N ILE A 111 13.60 -10.11 -10.02
CA ILE A 111 14.32 -9.48 -8.91
C ILE A 111 15.75 -10.04 -8.86
N ASP A 112 16.71 -9.16 -8.57
CA ASP A 112 18.10 -9.56 -8.43
C ASP A 112 18.28 -10.56 -7.28
N PRO A 113 19.19 -11.55 -7.38
CA PRO A 113 19.36 -12.56 -6.33
C PRO A 113 19.68 -12.03 -4.93
N SER A 114 20.20 -10.79 -4.81
CA SER A 114 20.50 -10.15 -3.52
C SER A 114 19.40 -9.22 -2.99
N ASP A 115 18.28 -9.13 -3.72
CA ASP A 115 17.13 -8.23 -3.52
C ASP A 115 17.53 -6.88 -2.90
N ARG A 116 18.43 -6.16 -3.58
CA ARG A 116 19.12 -4.99 -3.00
C ARG A 116 18.17 -3.89 -2.54
N TYR A 117 16.98 -3.80 -3.13
CA TYR A 117 16.00 -2.77 -2.85
C TYR A 117 14.75 -3.29 -2.13
N ALA A 118 14.81 -4.50 -1.56
CA ALA A 118 13.69 -5.14 -0.86
C ALA A 118 12.39 -5.10 -1.67
N ASN A 119 12.49 -5.44 -2.97
CA ASN A 119 11.36 -5.41 -3.89
C ASN A 119 10.35 -6.53 -3.60
N ASN A 120 10.80 -7.67 -3.05
CA ASN A 120 9.88 -8.73 -2.63
C ASN A 120 8.97 -8.30 -1.47
N ASN A 121 9.43 -7.34 -0.66
CA ASN A 121 8.69 -6.80 0.49
C ASN A 121 8.10 -7.89 1.40
N THR A 122 8.89 -8.95 1.67
CA THR A 122 8.45 -10.16 2.38
C THR A 122 7.99 -9.85 3.80
N VAL A 123 8.64 -8.92 4.51
CA VAL A 123 8.20 -8.48 5.85
C VAL A 123 6.75 -7.97 5.82
N PHE A 124 6.37 -7.18 4.82
CA PHE A 124 5.00 -6.67 4.72
C PHE A 124 3.99 -7.78 4.41
N PHE A 125 4.28 -8.65 3.43
CA PHE A 125 3.33 -9.67 2.97
C PHE A 125 3.28 -10.91 3.89
N ASP A 126 4.41 -11.33 4.46
CA ASP A 126 4.51 -12.58 5.21
C ASP A 126 4.54 -12.40 6.73
N VAL A 127 4.80 -11.18 7.22
CA VAL A 127 4.71 -10.85 8.65
C VAL A 127 3.46 -10.01 8.91
N ASN A 128 3.43 -8.78 8.39
CA ASN A 128 2.41 -7.80 8.75
C ASN A 128 1.00 -8.22 8.28
N MET A 129 0.84 -8.59 7.01
CA MET A 129 -0.48 -8.98 6.48
C MET A 129 -1.06 -10.21 7.14
N ARG A 130 -0.23 -11.20 7.46
CA ARG A 130 -0.64 -12.40 8.21
C ARG A 130 -1.07 -12.05 9.63
N ALA A 131 -0.36 -11.14 10.29
CA ALA A 131 -0.74 -10.66 11.62
C ALA A 131 -2.08 -9.91 11.61
N LEU A 132 -2.33 -9.08 10.58
CA LEU A 132 -3.60 -8.35 10.42
C LEU A 132 -4.79 -9.28 10.13
N ASP A 133 -4.54 -10.43 9.49
CA ASP A 133 -5.57 -11.44 9.23
C ASP A 133 -6.20 -11.99 10.51
N GLY A 134 -5.41 -12.10 11.59
CA GLY A 134 -5.91 -12.49 12.92
C GLY A 134 -6.85 -11.47 13.57
N LEU A 135 -6.89 -10.23 13.07
CA LEU A 135 -7.75 -9.16 13.60
C LEU A 135 -9.07 -9.06 12.82
N GLN A 136 -9.15 -8.15 11.86
CA GLN A 136 -10.31 -7.94 11.00
C GLN A 136 -10.02 -8.33 9.54
N GLY A 137 -8.76 -8.59 9.21
CA GLY A 137 -8.30 -8.94 7.88
C GLY A 137 -7.19 -8.00 7.37
N PRO A 138 -6.50 -8.40 6.28
CA PRO A 138 -5.48 -7.59 5.62
C PRO A 138 -6.07 -6.33 5.00
N VAL A 139 -5.23 -5.33 4.73
CA VAL A 139 -5.63 -4.16 3.93
C VAL A 139 -5.60 -4.50 2.43
N TYR A 140 -6.41 -3.80 1.63
CA TYR A 140 -6.41 -3.94 0.17
C TYR A 140 -5.20 -3.19 -0.43
N VAL A 141 -4.43 -3.87 -1.29
CA VAL A 141 -3.13 -3.40 -1.82
C VAL A 141 -3.10 -3.24 -3.35
N GLY A 142 -4.27 -3.12 -3.99
CA GLY A 142 -4.37 -2.64 -5.37
C GLY A 142 -4.49 -3.69 -6.49
N THR A 143 -4.08 -4.94 -6.25
CA THR A 143 -4.13 -6.06 -7.22
C THR A 143 -4.26 -7.41 -6.51
N GLY A 144 -4.68 -8.45 -7.24
CA GLY A 144 -4.78 -9.82 -6.73
C GLY A 144 -5.80 -9.95 -5.59
N CYS A 145 -6.94 -9.28 -5.71
CA CYS A 145 -7.95 -9.23 -4.65
C CYS A 145 -9.34 -9.62 -5.19
N LEU A 146 -9.95 -10.61 -4.56
CA LEU A 146 -11.28 -11.10 -4.91
C LEU A 146 -12.32 -10.39 -4.04
N PHE A 147 -13.04 -9.43 -4.61
CA PHE A 147 -14.06 -8.64 -3.93
C PHE A 147 -15.44 -9.26 -4.01
N ARG A 148 -16.25 -9.03 -2.98
CA ARG A 148 -17.71 -9.17 -2.99
C ARG A 148 -18.33 -7.89 -3.54
N ARG A 149 -19.11 -8.01 -4.63
CA ARG A 149 -19.73 -6.86 -5.33
C ARG A 149 -20.57 -5.98 -4.41
N ILE A 150 -21.41 -6.58 -3.56
CA ILE A 150 -22.29 -5.84 -2.64
C ILE A 150 -21.51 -5.03 -1.62
N ALA A 151 -20.34 -5.52 -1.20
CA ALA A 151 -19.48 -4.77 -0.29
C ALA A 151 -18.85 -3.55 -1.01
N LEU A 152 -18.52 -3.66 -2.30
CA LEU A 152 -18.09 -2.52 -3.14
C LEU A 152 -19.21 -1.50 -3.35
N TYR A 153 -20.46 -1.95 -3.45
CA TYR A 153 -21.61 -1.05 -3.53
C TYR A 153 -21.89 -0.26 -2.24
N GLY A 154 -21.20 -0.57 -1.14
CA GLY A 154 -21.29 0.18 0.11
C GLY A 154 -22.41 -0.28 1.03
N PHE A 155 -22.93 -1.50 0.83
CA PHE A 155 -23.86 -2.14 1.77
C PHE A 155 -23.14 -2.61 3.03
N ASP A 156 -23.88 -2.67 4.14
CA ASP A 156 -23.44 -3.24 5.41
C ASP A 156 -23.35 -4.77 5.32
N PRO A 157 -22.47 -5.42 6.10
CA PRO A 157 -22.48 -6.87 6.20
C PRO A 157 -23.77 -7.35 6.89
N PRO A 158 -24.30 -8.54 6.53
CA PRO A 158 -25.58 -9.05 7.05
C PRO A 158 -25.65 -9.25 8.58
N ARG A 159 -24.51 -9.14 9.29
CA ARG A 159 -24.41 -9.25 10.76
C ARG A 159 -23.42 -8.26 11.35
N SER A 160 -23.63 -6.96 11.16
CA SER A 160 -22.78 -5.95 11.82
C SER A 160 -23.05 -5.95 13.33
N LYS A 161 -22.10 -6.43 14.14
CA LYS A 161 -22.13 -6.23 15.60
C LYS A 161 -21.28 -5.00 15.94
N GLU A 162 -21.82 -4.08 16.71
CA GLU A 162 -21.01 -2.98 17.28
C GLU A 162 -20.08 -3.54 18.36
N HIS A 163 -18.81 -3.13 18.36
CA HIS A 163 -17.87 -3.51 19.40
C HIS A 163 -17.95 -2.50 20.56
N PRO A 164 -18.10 -2.96 21.82
CA PRO A 164 -18.00 -2.06 22.96
C PRO A 164 -16.57 -1.50 23.02
N GLY A 165 -16.46 -0.16 23.03
CA GLY A 165 -15.16 0.52 23.10
C GLY A 165 -14.40 0.18 24.38
N CYS A 166 -13.06 0.28 24.30
CA CYS A 166 -12.10 -0.05 25.38
C CYS A 166 -12.42 0.60 26.74
N CYS A 167 -13.14 1.73 26.78
CA CYS A 167 -13.48 2.44 28.01
C CYS A 167 -14.84 2.04 28.64
N SER A 168 -15.49 0.97 28.19
CA SER A 168 -16.84 0.60 28.68
C SER A 168 -16.87 -0.02 30.09
N CYS A 169 -15.73 -0.37 30.69
CA CYS A 169 -15.68 -0.95 32.03
C CYS A 169 -15.63 0.08 33.17
N CYS A 170 -15.32 1.35 32.90
CA CYS A 170 -15.07 2.35 33.94
C CYS A 170 -16.13 3.46 34.06
N PHE A 171 -17.10 3.57 33.13
CA PHE A 171 -18.13 4.61 33.20
C PHE A 171 -19.52 4.05 32.86
N ALA A 172 -20.48 4.29 33.76
CA ALA A 172 -21.88 3.95 33.57
C ALA A 172 -22.40 4.55 32.24
N ARG A 173 -23.17 3.73 31.52
CA ARG A 173 -23.74 4.01 30.20
C ARG A 173 -24.70 5.21 30.27
N ARG A 174 -24.20 6.45 30.18
CA ARG A 174 -25.05 7.56 29.73
C ARG A 174 -25.35 7.28 28.26
N LYS A 175 -26.64 7.25 27.89
CA LYS A 175 -27.08 7.34 26.49
C LYS A 175 -26.43 8.60 25.90
N ARG A 176 -25.26 8.44 25.28
CA ARG A 176 -24.70 9.47 24.41
C ARG A 176 -25.67 9.53 23.25
N VAL A 177 -26.34 10.67 23.10
CA VAL A 177 -26.92 11.08 21.83
C VAL A 177 -25.83 10.84 20.79
N VAL A 178 -26.09 9.92 19.86
CA VAL A 178 -25.19 9.60 18.76
C VAL A 178 -24.93 10.92 18.06
N SER A 179 -23.72 11.48 18.22
CA SER A 179 -23.26 12.56 17.37
C SER A 179 -23.40 12.06 15.94
N SER A 180 -24.21 12.75 15.15
CA SER A 180 -24.53 12.46 13.76
C SER A 180 -23.33 11.83 13.03
N ILE A 181 -23.43 10.54 12.69
CA ILE A 181 -22.53 9.97 11.70
C ILE A 181 -22.73 10.83 10.45
N PRO A 182 -21.68 11.46 9.88
CA PRO A 182 -21.83 12.23 8.65
C PRO A 182 -22.45 11.32 7.59
N GLU A 183 -23.44 11.82 6.82
CA GLU A 183 -24.18 11.00 5.83
C GLU A 183 -23.23 10.19 4.92
N GLU A 184 -22.02 10.70 4.63
CA GLU A 184 -20.94 10.06 3.87
C GLU A 184 -20.50 8.68 4.36
N HIS A 185 -20.65 8.39 5.65
CA HIS A 185 -20.23 7.14 6.29
C HIS A 185 -21.41 6.22 6.64
N GLN A 186 -22.64 6.62 6.32
CA GLN A 186 -23.83 5.82 6.56
C GLN A 186 -23.90 4.68 5.52
N ALA A 187 -24.00 3.45 6.01
CA ALA A 187 -24.01 2.27 5.15
C ALA A 187 -25.41 2.01 4.59
N LEU A 188 -25.45 1.36 3.42
CA LEU A 188 -26.70 0.90 2.83
C LEU A 188 -27.14 -0.37 3.57
N ARG A 189 -28.37 -0.38 4.11
CA ARG A 189 -28.97 -1.59 4.69
C ARG A 189 -29.82 -2.27 3.62
N MET A 190 -29.59 -3.55 3.42
CA MET A 190 -30.60 -4.42 2.80
C MET A 190 -31.50 -4.86 3.96
N GLY A 191 -32.79 -4.50 3.92
CA GLY A 191 -33.73 -4.75 5.01
C GLY A 191 -33.93 -6.24 5.27
N ASP A 192 -33.87 -6.62 6.55
CA ASP A 192 -34.87 -7.54 7.12
C ASP A 192 -36.07 -6.63 7.46
N ASP A 193 -37.26 -7.03 6.98
CA ASP A 193 -38.61 -6.49 7.16
C ASP A 193 -38.82 -5.20 8.00
N ASP A 194 -39.62 -4.28 7.43
CA ASP A 194 -40.26 -3.07 8.00
C ASP A 194 -39.69 -1.66 7.73
N ASP A 195 -38.63 -1.53 6.92
CA ASP A 195 -38.36 -0.25 6.24
C ASP A 195 -38.48 -0.51 4.74
N ASP A 196 -39.58 -0.04 4.13
CA ASP A 196 -39.67 0.12 2.68
C ASP A 196 -38.33 0.67 2.19
N MET A 197 -37.61 -0.15 1.40
CA MET A 197 -36.48 0.32 0.63
C MET A 197 -36.95 1.58 -0.06
N ASN A 198 -36.52 2.76 0.40
CA ASN A 198 -36.84 4.00 -0.29
C ASN A 198 -36.08 3.96 -1.63
N MET A 199 -36.67 3.28 -2.61
CA MET A 199 -36.24 3.13 -4.00
C MET A 199 -36.04 4.51 -4.63
N SER A 200 -36.68 5.54 -4.06
CA SER A 200 -36.48 6.95 -4.35
C SER A 200 -35.03 7.44 -4.19
N PHE A 201 -34.21 6.83 -3.31
CA PHE A 201 -32.81 7.22 -3.13
C PHE A 201 -31.82 6.43 -4.00
N PHE A 202 -32.23 5.34 -4.65
CA PHE A 202 -31.34 4.54 -5.50
C PHE A 202 -30.79 5.31 -6.71
N PRO A 203 -31.60 6.12 -7.43
CA PRO A 203 -31.08 6.96 -8.51
C PRO A 203 -29.98 7.93 -8.08
N LYS A 204 -30.13 8.55 -6.89
CA LYS A 204 -29.09 9.41 -6.31
C LYS A 204 -27.81 8.64 -5.97
N LYS A 205 -27.90 7.35 -5.66
CA LYS A 205 -26.75 6.54 -5.24
C LYS A 205 -26.03 5.91 -6.42
N PHE A 206 -26.77 5.18 -7.26
CA PHE A 206 -26.23 4.33 -8.31
C PHE A 206 -26.38 4.92 -9.72
N GLY A 207 -27.13 6.02 -9.87
CA GLY A 207 -27.50 6.62 -11.15
C GLY A 207 -28.86 6.13 -11.66
N ASN A 208 -29.31 6.67 -12.78
CA ASN A 208 -30.68 6.50 -13.28
C ASN A 208 -30.92 5.20 -14.08
N SER A 209 -29.95 4.28 -14.14
CA SER A 209 -30.09 3.02 -14.87
C SER A 209 -30.91 2.00 -14.08
N ASN A 210 -32.10 1.66 -14.58
CA ASN A 210 -32.94 0.61 -13.97
C ASN A 210 -32.26 -0.76 -14.07
N PHE A 211 -31.60 -1.07 -15.19
CA PHE A 211 -30.82 -2.31 -15.35
C PHE A 211 -29.78 -2.47 -14.25
N LEU A 212 -29.07 -1.40 -13.91
CA LEU A 212 -28.10 -1.44 -12.82
C LEU A 212 -28.78 -1.63 -11.47
N ILE A 213 -29.85 -0.89 -11.17
CA ILE A 213 -30.55 -0.97 -9.88
C ILE A 213 -31.14 -2.37 -9.66
N ASP A 214 -31.81 -2.93 -10.68
CA ASP A 214 -32.45 -4.24 -10.62
C ASP A 214 -31.42 -5.39 -10.51
N SER A 215 -30.19 -5.16 -11.00
CA SER A 215 -29.09 -6.13 -10.88
C SER A 215 -28.58 -6.31 -9.44
N ILE A 216 -28.74 -5.31 -8.57
CA ILE A 216 -28.19 -5.30 -7.20
C ILE A 216 -28.74 -6.44 -6.31
N PRO A 217 -30.07 -6.58 -6.12
CA PRO A 217 -30.61 -7.67 -5.29
C PRO A 217 -30.26 -9.05 -5.84
N VAL A 218 -30.16 -9.18 -7.16
CA VAL A 218 -29.72 -10.41 -7.82
C VAL A 218 -28.28 -10.74 -7.40
N ALA A 219 -27.34 -9.79 -7.55
CA ALA A 219 -25.94 -10.00 -7.15
C ALA A 219 -25.78 -10.33 -5.67
N GLU A 220 -26.61 -9.75 -4.81
CA GLU A 220 -26.61 -10.04 -3.37
C GLU A 220 -26.98 -11.49 -3.12
N TYR A 221 -28.10 -11.95 -3.67
CA TYR A 221 -28.55 -13.32 -3.54
C TYR A 221 -27.54 -14.32 -4.13
N GLN A 222 -27.00 -14.04 -5.32
CA GLN A 222 -26.00 -14.90 -5.98
C GLN A 222 -24.69 -14.99 -5.18
N GLY A 223 -24.33 -13.93 -4.44
CA GLY A 223 -23.14 -13.89 -3.61
C GLY A 223 -23.27 -14.63 -2.27
N ARG A 224 -24.47 -15.02 -1.85
CA ARG A 224 -24.66 -15.73 -0.57
C ARG A 224 -23.98 -17.12 -0.60
N PRO A 225 -23.40 -17.57 0.54
CA PRO A 225 -22.91 -18.94 0.69
C PRO A 225 -24.02 -19.98 0.46
N LEU A 226 -23.68 -21.26 0.29
CA LEU A 226 -24.68 -22.31 0.14
C LEU A 226 -25.38 -22.61 1.48
N ALA A 227 -26.70 -22.78 1.44
CA ALA A 227 -27.51 -23.24 2.57
C ALA A 227 -27.49 -24.78 2.69
N ASP A 228 -26.31 -25.38 2.56
CA ASP A 228 -26.08 -26.82 2.65
C ASP A 228 -25.69 -27.28 4.07
N HIS A 229 -25.37 -26.33 4.95
CA HIS A 229 -24.96 -26.60 6.33
C HIS A 229 -25.78 -25.78 7.36
N PRO A 230 -26.25 -26.37 8.49
CA PRO A 230 -27.07 -25.67 9.50
C PRO A 230 -26.46 -24.40 10.09
N ALA A 231 -25.13 -24.27 10.06
CA ALA A 231 -24.41 -23.07 10.51
C ALA A 231 -24.60 -21.85 9.59
N VAL A 232 -24.96 -22.08 8.32
CA VAL A 232 -25.17 -21.03 7.32
C VAL A 232 -26.64 -20.60 7.33
N LYS A 233 -26.98 -19.64 8.19
CA LYS A 233 -28.38 -19.18 8.31
C LYS A 233 -28.87 -18.32 7.14
N TYR A 234 -27.98 -17.62 6.45
CA TYR A 234 -28.29 -16.70 5.34
C TYR A 234 -27.70 -17.21 4.01
N GLY A 235 -27.88 -18.50 3.74
CA GLY A 235 -27.38 -19.12 2.51
C GLY A 235 -28.42 -19.12 1.39
N ARG A 236 -27.95 -19.23 0.14
CA ARG A 236 -28.79 -19.53 -1.02
C ARG A 236 -28.98 -21.03 -1.18
N LYS A 237 -30.09 -21.45 -1.77
CA LYS A 237 -30.36 -22.87 -2.04
C LYS A 237 -29.31 -23.46 -3.00
N PRO A 238 -28.82 -24.69 -2.76
CA PRO A 238 -28.02 -25.42 -3.75
C PRO A 238 -28.77 -25.50 -5.10
N GLY A 239 -28.04 -25.39 -6.21
CA GLY A 239 -28.64 -25.38 -7.55
C GLY A 239 -29.25 -24.03 -7.99
N ALA A 240 -29.37 -23.03 -7.11
CA ALA A 240 -30.01 -21.75 -7.48
C ALA A 240 -29.30 -20.96 -8.60
N LEU A 241 -28.04 -21.28 -8.92
CA LEU A 241 -27.24 -20.62 -9.97
C LEU A 241 -26.88 -21.54 -11.13
N THR A 242 -27.56 -22.69 -11.28
CA THR A 242 -27.34 -23.60 -12.42
C THR A 242 -28.17 -23.23 -13.64
N ILE A 243 -29.02 -22.20 -13.52
CA ILE A 243 -29.84 -21.71 -14.64
C ILE A 243 -28.91 -21.06 -15.68
N PRO A 244 -29.05 -21.38 -16.97
CA PRO A 244 -28.30 -20.73 -18.04
C PRO A 244 -28.48 -19.21 -18.01
N ARG A 245 -27.39 -18.49 -18.28
CA ARG A 245 -27.47 -17.02 -18.39
C ARG A 245 -28.22 -16.62 -19.64
N GLU A 246 -28.99 -15.55 -19.52
CA GLU A 246 -29.64 -14.94 -20.66
C GLU A 246 -28.60 -14.42 -21.67
N LEU A 247 -28.98 -14.44 -22.95
CA LEU A 247 -28.18 -13.93 -24.03
C LEU A 247 -28.06 -12.41 -23.92
N LEU A 248 -26.87 -11.86 -24.18
CA LEU A 248 -26.69 -10.42 -24.30
C LEU A 248 -27.45 -9.93 -25.54
N ASP A 249 -28.48 -9.12 -25.32
CA ASP A 249 -29.23 -8.44 -26.36
C ASP A 249 -28.66 -7.03 -26.65
N ALA A 250 -29.10 -6.44 -27.76
CA ALA A 250 -28.62 -5.12 -28.16
C ALA A 250 -28.99 -4.03 -27.12
N SER A 251 -30.12 -4.18 -26.44
CA SER A 251 -30.57 -3.30 -25.34
C SER A 251 -29.60 -3.30 -24.18
N THR A 252 -29.20 -4.48 -23.69
CA THR A 252 -28.27 -4.64 -22.56
C THR A 252 -26.91 -4.04 -22.92
N VAL A 253 -26.44 -4.22 -24.15
CA VAL A 253 -25.18 -3.61 -24.61
C VAL A 253 -25.30 -2.09 -24.72
N ALA A 254 -26.41 -1.57 -25.25
CA ALA A 254 -26.65 -0.12 -25.34
C ALA A 254 -26.69 0.52 -23.95
N GLU A 255 -27.34 -0.13 -22.98
CA GLU A 255 -27.37 0.35 -21.60
C GLU A 255 -25.99 0.24 -20.92
N ALA A 256 -25.24 -0.84 -21.18
CA ALA A 256 -23.86 -0.96 -20.71
C ALA A 256 -22.96 0.17 -21.24
N ILE A 257 -23.19 0.66 -22.46
CA ILE A 257 -22.51 1.84 -23.02
C ILE A 257 -22.97 3.12 -22.31
N SER A 258 -24.27 3.26 -22.04
CA SER A 258 -24.84 4.42 -21.32
C SER A 258 -24.21 4.61 -19.93
N VAL A 259 -24.06 3.52 -19.16
CA VAL A 259 -23.55 3.59 -17.78
C VAL A 259 -22.04 3.84 -17.65
N ILE A 260 -21.29 3.78 -18.75
CA ILE A 260 -19.85 4.09 -18.79
C ILE A 260 -19.55 5.48 -19.39
N SER A 261 -20.59 6.25 -19.69
CA SER A 261 -20.45 7.63 -20.17
C SER A 261 -19.77 8.53 -19.13
N CYS A 262 -19.14 9.61 -19.59
CA CYS A 262 -18.34 10.48 -18.73
C CYS A 262 -19.16 11.30 -17.71
N TRP A 263 -20.46 11.48 -17.96
CA TRP A 263 -21.38 12.23 -17.08
C TRP A 263 -22.22 11.32 -16.18
N TYR A 264 -22.16 9.99 -16.33
CA TYR A 264 -23.04 9.08 -15.59
C TYR A 264 -22.90 9.23 -14.06
N GLU A 265 -21.71 9.57 -13.62
CA GLU A 265 -21.37 9.71 -12.20
C GLU A 265 -21.81 11.05 -11.61
N ASP A 266 -22.26 12.00 -12.45
CA ASP A 266 -22.66 13.33 -12.01
C ASP A 266 -23.86 13.27 -11.06
N LYS A 267 -23.72 13.91 -9.90
CA LYS A 267 -24.74 13.93 -8.82
C LYS A 267 -25.08 12.54 -8.26
N THR A 268 -24.23 11.55 -8.52
CA THR A 268 -24.33 10.21 -7.91
C THR A 268 -23.37 10.07 -6.71
N GLU A 269 -23.47 8.97 -5.98
CA GLU A 269 -22.55 8.65 -4.88
C GLU A 269 -21.35 7.77 -5.34
N TRP A 270 -21.17 7.56 -6.65
CA TRP A 270 -20.03 6.83 -7.21
C TRP A 270 -18.71 7.52 -6.88
N GLY A 271 -17.72 6.74 -6.45
CA GLY A 271 -16.42 7.25 -6.00
C GLY A 271 -16.42 7.95 -4.65
N GLN A 272 -17.58 8.43 -4.19
CA GLN A 272 -17.74 9.06 -2.88
C GLN A 272 -18.15 8.05 -1.81
N ARG A 273 -19.07 7.13 -2.08
CA ARG A 273 -19.52 6.09 -1.13
C ARG A 273 -19.60 4.70 -1.75
N VAL A 274 -19.83 4.65 -3.06
CA VAL A 274 -20.02 3.46 -3.89
C VAL A 274 -18.78 3.23 -4.76
N GLY A 275 -18.29 1.99 -4.81
CA GLY A 275 -17.15 1.59 -5.61
C GLY A 275 -15.79 1.93 -4.98
N TRP A 276 -14.77 2.03 -5.82
CA TRP A 276 -13.43 2.54 -5.47
C TRP A 276 -13.49 4.03 -5.20
N ILE A 277 -12.82 4.46 -4.12
CA ILE A 277 -12.91 5.83 -3.62
C ILE A 277 -12.06 6.80 -4.44
N TYR A 278 -12.63 7.96 -4.78
CA TYR A 278 -11.95 9.02 -5.54
C TYR A 278 -11.19 9.99 -4.64
N GLY A 279 -10.32 10.79 -5.25
CA GLY A 279 -9.64 11.90 -4.58
C GLY A 279 -8.44 11.52 -3.69
N SER A 280 -8.00 10.26 -3.71
CA SER A 280 -6.77 9.81 -3.04
C SER A 280 -5.84 9.13 -4.04
N VAL A 281 -4.52 9.37 -3.90
CA VAL A 281 -3.49 8.67 -4.68
C VAL A 281 -3.40 7.17 -4.32
N THR A 282 -3.83 6.80 -3.11
CA THR A 282 -3.87 5.43 -2.60
C THR A 282 -5.33 5.02 -2.41
N GLU A 283 -6.07 4.95 -3.52
CA GLU A 283 -7.49 4.59 -3.49
C GLU A 283 -7.72 3.18 -2.94
N ASP A 284 -6.72 2.31 -3.06
CA ASP A 284 -6.72 0.93 -2.60
C ASP A 284 -6.90 0.84 -1.08
N VAL A 285 -5.97 1.40 -0.32
CA VAL A 285 -6.02 1.37 1.15
C VAL A 285 -7.29 2.03 1.67
N VAL A 286 -7.70 3.15 1.06
CA VAL A 286 -8.93 3.88 1.44
C VAL A 286 -10.19 3.05 1.19
N THR A 287 -10.27 2.37 0.04
CA THR A 287 -11.41 1.52 -0.29
C THR A 287 -11.52 0.37 0.72
N GLY A 288 -10.39 -0.30 1.02
CA GLY A 288 -10.34 -1.34 2.04
C GLY A 288 -10.73 -0.83 3.45
N TYR A 289 -10.18 0.31 3.85
CA TYR A 289 -10.51 0.98 5.12
C TYR A 289 -12.01 1.22 5.27
N ARG A 290 -12.67 1.76 4.23
CA ARG A 290 -14.11 2.05 4.30
C ARG A 290 -14.96 0.80 4.43
N MET A 291 -14.59 -0.29 3.77
CA MET A 291 -15.27 -1.58 3.95
C MET A 291 -15.13 -2.08 5.40
N HIS A 292 -13.92 -2.06 5.95
CA HIS A 292 -13.68 -2.44 7.35
C HIS A 292 -14.37 -1.52 8.34
N ASN A 293 -14.44 -0.22 8.05
CA ASN A 293 -15.13 0.77 8.88
C ASN A 293 -16.65 0.55 8.93
N ARG A 294 -17.23 -0.12 7.92
CA ARG A 294 -18.62 -0.59 7.90
C ARG A 294 -18.82 -1.93 8.62
N GLY A 295 -17.74 -2.57 9.10
CA GLY A 295 -17.76 -3.83 9.84
C GLY A 295 -17.54 -5.07 8.99
N TRP A 296 -17.21 -4.93 7.70
CA TRP A 296 -16.79 -6.07 6.88
C TRP A 296 -15.45 -6.63 7.35
N LYS A 297 -15.22 -7.91 7.04
CA LYS A 297 -13.93 -8.58 7.25
C LYS A 297 -13.25 -8.85 5.92
N SER A 298 -11.94 -8.89 5.90
CA SER A 298 -11.18 -9.45 4.77
C SER A 298 -10.42 -10.69 5.22
N VAL A 299 -9.92 -11.45 4.26
CA VAL A 299 -9.07 -12.64 4.51
C VAL A 299 -7.80 -12.54 3.69
N TYR A 300 -6.68 -12.96 4.29
CA TYR A 300 -5.40 -13.08 3.61
C TYR A 300 -5.16 -14.54 3.17
N CYS A 301 -5.20 -14.80 1.87
CA CYS A 301 -5.08 -16.15 1.32
C CYS A 301 -3.64 -16.41 0.84
N VAL A 302 -2.84 -17.04 1.69
CA VAL A 302 -1.50 -17.52 1.33
C VAL A 302 -1.62 -18.93 0.76
N THR A 303 -1.34 -19.06 -0.52
CA THR A 303 -1.46 -20.29 -1.29
C THR A 303 -0.13 -21.04 -1.32
N LYS A 304 -0.15 -22.39 -1.43
CA LYS A 304 1.11 -23.18 -1.46
C LYS A 304 2.00 -22.84 -2.66
N ARG A 305 1.37 -22.63 -3.82
CA ARG A 305 2.01 -22.03 -5.00
C ARG A 305 1.49 -20.62 -5.14
N ASP A 306 2.34 -19.68 -5.51
CA ASP A 306 1.95 -18.28 -5.70
C ASP A 306 0.70 -18.18 -6.58
N ALA A 307 -0.33 -17.50 -6.09
CA ALA A 307 -1.56 -17.34 -6.86
C ALA A 307 -1.35 -16.38 -8.04
N PHE A 308 -0.63 -15.30 -7.77
CA PHE A 308 -0.37 -14.21 -8.71
C PHE A 308 1.11 -13.85 -8.68
N ARG A 309 1.66 -13.55 -9.84
CA ARG A 309 3.01 -13.01 -10.00
C ARG A 309 2.97 -11.76 -10.85
N GLY A 310 3.88 -10.83 -10.58
CA GLY A 310 4.02 -9.63 -11.38
C GLY A 310 5.46 -9.20 -11.60
N THR A 311 5.65 -8.12 -12.34
CA THR A 311 6.99 -7.56 -12.60
C THR A 311 7.29 -6.41 -11.63
N ALA A 312 8.47 -6.45 -10.99
CA ALA A 312 8.90 -5.41 -10.05
C ALA A 312 9.70 -4.30 -10.76
N PRO A 313 9.72 -3.06 -10.23
CA PRO A 313 10.65 -2.04 -10.71
C PRO A 313 12.09 -2.44 -10.38
N ILE A 314 12.95 -2.44 -11.40
CA ILE A 314 14.31 -2.98 -11.26
C ILE A 314 15.29 -1.89 -10.75
N ASN A 315 15.13 -0.62 -11.14
CA ASN A 315 16.08 0.44 -10.76
C ASN A 315 15.71 1.22 -9.48
N LEU A 316 16.74 1.83 -8.86
CA LEU A 316 16.60 2.59 -7.60
C LEU A 316 15.67 3.80 -7.75
N THR A 317 15.75 4.52 -8.87
CA THR A 317 14.99 5.76 -9.07
C THR A 317 13.50 5.50 -9.11
N ASP A 318 13.07 4.51 -9.90
CA ASP A 318 11.66 4.13 -10.03
C ASP A 318 11.12 3.58 -8.71
N ARG A 319 11.94 2.82 -7.98
CA ARG A 319 11.60 2.33 -6.64
C ARG A 319 11.41 3.48 -5.64
N LEU A 320 12.27 4.50 -5.63
CA LEU A 320 12.09 5.70 -4.79
C LEU A 320 10.81 6.48 -5.15
N HIS A 321 10.51 6.65 -6.43
CA HIS A 321 9.27 7.30 -6.87
C HIS A 321 8.03 6.47 -6.51
N GLN A 322 8.11 5.14 -6.53
CA GLN A 322 7.04 4.26 -6.06
C GLN A 322 6.77 4.47 -4.56
N VAL A 323 7.82 4.44 -3.73
CA VAL A 323 7.69 4.67 -2.27
C VAL A 323 7.18 6.08 -1.98
N LEU A 324 7.62 7.08 -2.75
CA LEU A 324 7.12 8.45 -2.64
C LEU A 324 5.60 8.50 -2.82
N ARG A 325 5.06 7.83 -3.85
CA ARG A 325 3.60 7.76 -4.07
C ARG A 325 2.85 7.17 -2.88
N TRP A 326 3.35 6.05 -2.35
CA TRP A 326 2.73 5.38 -1.20
C TRP A 326 2.74 6.27 0.03
N ALA A 327 3.86 6.95 0.30
CA ALA A 327 3.98 7.89 1.40
C ALA A 327 3.07 9.12 1.21
N THR A 328 3.01 9.69 0.00
CA THR A 328 2.11 10.83 -0.28
C THR A 328 0.66 10.44 -0.09
N GLY A 329 0.21 9.30 -0.61
CA GLY A 329 -1.15 8.82 -0.39
C GLY A 329 -1.45 8.57 1.09
N SER A 330 -0.50 8.03 1.84
CA SER A 330 -0.63 7.84 3.29
C SER A 330 -0.78 9.16 4.07
N VAL A 331 0.00 10.18 3.70
CA VAL A 331 -0.13 11.54 4.27
C VAL A 331 -1.48 12.17 3.90
N GLU A 332 -1.94 11.99 2.66
CA GLU A 332 -3.28 12.43 2.26
C GLU A 332 -4.38 11.74 3.07
N ILE A 333 -4.28 10.43 3.29
CA ILE A 333 -5.22 9.68 4.14
C ILE A 333 -5.25 10.27 5.55
N PHE A 334 -4.08 10.56 6.13
CA PHE A 334 -3.97 11.13 7.46
C PHE A 334 -4.68 12.48 7.60
N PHE A 335 -4.56 13.38 6.61
CA PHE A 335 -5.25 14.67 6.62
C PHE A 335 -6.69 14.62 6.09
N SER A 336 -7.12 13.49 5.52
CA SER A 336 -8.49 13.30 5.02
C SER A 336 -9.48 12.91 6.12
N ARG A 337 -10.78 12.94 5.79
CA ARG A 337 -11.85 12.37 6.63
C ARG A 337 -11.74 10.85 6.82
N ASN A 338 -10.97 10.16 5.98
CA ASN A 338 -10.76 8.71 6.08
C ASN A 338 -9.65 8.35 7.10
N ASN A 339 -9.21 9.27 7.96
CA ASN A 339 -8.29 8.97 9.04
C ASN A 339 -8.91 7.99 10.05
N ALA A 340 -8.15 6.96 10.44
CA ALA A 340 -8.54 5.93 11.38
C ALA A 340 -8.91 6.46 12.78
N ILE A 341 -8.49 7.67 13.16
CA ILE A 341 -8.94 8.33 14.40
C ILE A 341 -10.47 8.47 14.42
N PHE A 342 -11.08 8.77 13.26
CA PHE A 342 -12.52 8.95 13.10
C PHE A 342 -13.27 7.65 12.77
N ALA A 343 -12.62 6.49 12.91
CA ALA A 343 -13.23 5.20 12.67
C ALA A 343 -14.44 4.93 13.59
N SER A 344 -15.43 4.25 13.03
CA SER A 344 -16.66 3.82 13.71
C SER A 344 -16.38 2.74 14.77
N SER A 345 -17.35 2.51 15.65
CA SER A 345 -17.32 1.41 16.64
C SER A 345 -17.41 0.02 16.02
N LYS A 346 -17.72 -0.10 14.73
CA LYS A 346 -17.77 -1.38 14.01
C LYS A 346 -16.37 -1.92 13.69
N MET A 347 -15.35 -1.05 13.66
CA MET A 347 -13.95 -1.45 13.44
C MET A 347 -13.26 -1.78 14.76
N LYS A 348 -12.55 -2.92 14.79
CA LYS A 348 -11.82 -3.37 15.97
C LYS A 348 -10.73 -2.35 16.39
N PHE A 349 -10.49 -2.23 17.68
CA PHE A 349 -9.49 -1.29 18.21
C PHE A 349 -8.08 -1.50 17.65
N LEU A 350 -7.59 -2.74 17.64
CA LEU A 350 -6.26 -3.05 17.08
C LEU A 350 -6.22 -2.82 15.56
N GLN A 351 -7.32 -3.09 14.83
CA GLN A 351 -7.41 -2.76 13.40
C GLN A 351 -7.35 -1.25 13.17
N ARG A 352 -7.98 -0.47 14.05
CA ARG A 352 -7.92 1.00 14.02
C ARG A 352 -6.50 1.50 14.21
N ILE A 353 -5.75 0.92 15.17
CA ILE A 353 -4.33 1.24 15.37
C ILE A 353 -3.52 0.87 14.12
N ALA A 354 -3.78 -0.29 13.51
CA ALA A 354 -3.08 -0.70 12.29
C ALA A 354 -3.29 0.30 11.15
N TYR A 355 -4.53 0.71 10.87
CA TYR A 355 -4.80 1.74 9.86
C TYR A 355 -4.23 3.11 10.23
N LEU A 356 -4.20 3.46 11.52
CA LEU A 356 -3.56 4.68 11.98
C LEU A 356 -2.04 4.64 11.71
N ASN A 357 -1.39 3.50 11.94
CA ASN A 357 0.02 3.31 11.62
C ASN A 357 0.29 3.51 10.12
N VAL A 358 -0.60 3.02 9.24
CA VAL A 358 -0.51 3.25 7.79
C VAL A 358 -0.58 4.74 7.43
N GLY A 359 -1.37 5.55 8.14
CA GLY A 359 -1.40 7.00 7.92
C GLY A 359 -0.20 7.75 8.52
N ILE A 360 0.36 7.27 9.63
CA ILE A 360 1.38 7.98 10.42
C ILE A 360 2.82 7.63 10.01
N TYR A 361 3.07 6.45 9.44
CA TYR A 361 4.43 5.99 9.19
C TYR A 361 5.32 6.97 8.40
N PRO A 362 4.84 7.78 7.43
CA PRO A 362 5.71 8.72 6.74
C PRO A 362 6.25 9.81 7.68
N PHE A 363 5.50 10.22 8.70
CA PHE A 363 5.89 11.27 9.63
C PHE A 363 7.08 10.89 10.53
N THR A 364 7.38 9.58 10.67
CA THR A 364 8.58 9.13 11.41
C THR A 364 9.87 9.61 10.74
N SER A 365 9.84 9.90 9.43
CA SER A 365 10.97 10.46 8.66
C SER A 365 11.59 11.71 9.25
N ILE A 366 10.77 12.60 9.83
CA ILE A 366 11.24 13.86 10.43
C ILE A 366 12.20 13.55 11.58
N PHE A 367 11.81 12.63 12.46
CA PHE A 367 12.63 12.20 13.58
C PHE A 367 13.83 11.36 13.13
N LEU A 368 13.63 10.53 12.10
CA LEU A 368 14.67 9.66 11.56
C LEU A 368 15.83 10.46 10.94
N ILE A 369 15.54 11.55 10.22
CA ILE A 369 16.58 12.43 9.68
C ILE A 369 17.41 13.05 10.79
N VAL A 370 16.75 13.58 11.83
CA VAL A 370 17.47 14.12 12.98
C VAL A 370 18.37 13.04 13.59
N TYR A 371 17.83 11.85 13.81
CA TYR A 371 18.57 10.71 14.34
C TYR A 371 19.81 10.34 13.51
N CYS A 372 19.72 10.36 12.17
CA CYS A 372 20.83 10.07 11.28
C CYS A 372 21.95 11.13 11.29
N PHE A 373 21.64 12.38 11.66
CA PHE A 373 22.63 13.44 11.82
C PHE A 373 23.23 13.52 13.23
N LEU A 374 22.54 13.02 14.27
CA LEU A 374 23.02 13.07 15.65
C LEU A 374 24.43 12.49 15.86
N PRO A 375 24.81 11.33 15.30
CA PRO A 375 26.16 10.80 15.44
C PRO A 375 27.23 11.72 14.85
N ALA A 376 26.97 12.28 13.67
CA ALA A 376 27.88 13.22 13.02
C ALA A 376 28.06 14.51 13.84
N LEU A 377 26.96 15.07 14.37
CA LEU A 377 27.00 16.25 15.23
C LEU A 377 27.75 15.99 16.55
N SER A 378 27.61 14.79 17.12
CA SER A 378 28.36 14.35 18.29
C SER A 378 29.86 14.28 18.00
N LEU A 379 30.24 13.72 16.85
CA LEU A 379 31.65 13.65 16.43
C LEU A 379 32.22 15.05 16.15
N PHE A 380 31.47 15.96 15.52
CA PHE A 380 31.94 17.34 15.31
C PHE A 380 32.08 18.12 16.62
N SER A 381 31.08 18.10 17.49
CA SER A 381 31.11 18.84 18.76
C SER A 381 32.07 18.26 19.80
N GLY A 382 32.36 16.95 19.73
CA GLY A 382 33.10 16.24 20.78
C GLY A 382 32.31 16.04 22.07
N GLN A 383 31.03 16.45 22.06
CA GLN A 383 30.09 16.12 23.11
C GLN A 383 29.48 14.77 22.77
N PHE A 384 29.66 13.80 23.67
CA PHE A 384 29.03 12.49 23.52
C PHE A 384 27.53 12.63 23.82
N ILE A 385 26.69 11.94 23.04
CA ILE A 385 25.22 11.99 23.15
C ILE A 385 24.75 11.66 24.57
N VAL A 386 25.50 10.81 25.28
CA VAL A 386 25.25 10.41 26.67
C VAL A 386 26.30 11.06 27.58
N GLN A 387 25.87 11.67 28.68
CA GLN A 387 26.79 12.38 29.59
C GLN A 387 27.81 11.45 30.27
N SER A 388 27.44 10.21 30.61
CA SER A 388 28.33 9.22 31.24
C SER A 388 27.99 7.78 30.84
N LEU A 389 29.02 6.96 30.63
CA LEU A 389 28.90 5.51 30.40
C LEU A 389 28.91 4.77 31.73
N ASN A 390 27.91 5.01 32.57
CA ASN A 390 27.79 4.32 33.84
C ASN A 390 27.42 2.84 33.64
N VAL A 391 27.81 1.99 34.59
CA VAL A 391 27.49 0.54 34.56
C VAL A 391 25.99 0.32 34.38
N THR A 392 25.14 1.07 35.10
CA THR A 392 23.68 1.00 34.97
C THR A 392 23.20 1.28 33.55
N PHE A 393 23.75 2.31 32.88
CA PHE A 393 23.41 2.63 31.50
C PHE A 393 23.81 1.51 30.54
N LEU A 394 25.01 0.94 30.72
CA LEU A 394 25.50 -0.17 29.90
C LEU A 394 24.66 -1.43 30.09
N VAL A 395 24.21 -1.72 31.31
CA VAL A 395 23.29 -2.84 31.57
C VAL A 395 21.94 -2.62 30.91
N TYR A 396 21.36 -1.41 31.00
CA TYR A 396 20.11 -1.10 30.30
C TYR A 396 20.25 -1.21 28.77
N LEU A 397 21.33 -0.67 28.21
CA LEU A 397 21.61 -0.77 26.78
C LEU A 397 21.74 -2.23 26.35
N LEU A 398 22.47 -3.05 27.11
CA LEU A 398 22.61 -4.49 26.84
C LEU A 398 21.26 -5.19 26.89
N LEU A 399 20.45 -4.96 27.92
CA LEU A 399 19.14 -5.59 28.09
C LEU A 399 18.18 -5.22 26.96
N ILE A 400 18.14 -3.94 26.56
CA ILE A 400 17.33 -3.48 25.44
C ILE A 400 17.79 -4.13 24.14
N THR A 401 19.09 -4.13 23.85
CA THR A 401 19.64 -4.76 22.64
C THR A 401 19.32 -6.25 22.58
N LEU A 402 19.54 -6.99 23.67
CA LEU A 402 19.21 -8.42 23.74
C LEU A 402 17.71 -8.66 23.53
N THR A 403 16.87 -7.82 24.11
CA THR A 403 15.41 -7.93 23.95
C THR A 403 15.00 -7.69 22.49
N LEU A 404 15.53 -6.65 21.84
CA LEU A 404 15.25 -6.35 20.43
C LEU A 404 15.75 -7.46 19.50
N CYS A 405 16.95 -7.99 19.74
CA CYS A 405 17.47 -9.13 18.98
C CYS A 405 16.59 -10.38 19.15
N MET A 406 16.15 -10.69 20.38
CA MET A 406 15.25 -11.82 20.62
C MET A 406 13.88 -11.63 19.95
N LEU A 407 13.34 -10.41 19.94
CA LEU A 407 12.09 -10.11 19.24
C LEU A 407 12.23 -10.29 17.73
N ALA A 408 13.32 -9.80 17.13
CA ALA A 408 13.59 -9.99 15.70
C ALA A 408 13.76 -11.48 15.36
N ILE A 409 14.50 -12.25 16.16
CA ILE A 409 14.66 -13.69 15.95
C ILE A 409 13.32 -14.41 16.07
N LEU A 410 12.49 -14.04 17.05
CA LEU A 410 11.15 -14.60 17.20
C LEU A 410 10.30 -14.30 15.96
N GLU A 411 10.31 -13.05 15.49
CA GLU A 411 9.57 -12.58 14.32
C GLU A 411 9.93 -13.36 13.05
N ILE A 412 11.22 -13.49 12.78
CA ILE A 412 11.77 -14.22 11.64
C ILE A 412 11.37 -15.70 11.74
N ARG A 413 11.48 -16.30 12.94
CA ARG A 413 11.24 -17.73 13.13
C ARG A 413 9.78 -18.13 12.89
N TRP A 414 8.81 -17.33 13.33
CA TRP A 414 7.39 -17.68 13.14
C TRP A 414 6.90 -17.37 11.72
N SER A 415 7.44 -16.31 11.10
CA SER A 415 7.03 -15.90 9.75
C SER A 415 7.68 -16.76 8.66
N GLY A 416 8.86 -17.33 8.93
CA GLY A 416 9.60 -18.18 8.00
C GLY A 416 10.35 -17.40 6.92
N ILE A 417 10.59 -16.11 7.14
CA ILE A 417 11.43 -15.26 6.27
C ILE A 417 12.91 -15.48 6.56
N GLU A 418 13.78 -15.06 5.65
CA GLU A 418 15.23 -15.08 5.88
C GLU A 418 15.70 -13.85 6.65
N LEU A 419 16.77 -13.99 7.44
CA LEU A 419 17.35 -12.86 8.19
C LEU A 419 17.86 -11.75 7.26
N GLU A 420 18.38 -12.12 6.08
CA GLU A 420 18.83 -11.14 5.10
C GLU A 420 17.67 -10.30 4.57
N GLU A 421 16.51 -10.91 4.29
CA GLU A 421 15.31 -10.19 3.85
C GLU A 421 14.81 -9.20 4.91
N TRP A 422 14.77 -9.63 6.18
CA TRP A 422 14.40 -8.78 7.30
C TRP A 422 15.36 -7.58 7.42
N TRP A 423 16.67 -7.83 7.38
CA TRP A 423 17.67 -6.77 7.46
C TRP A 423 17.60 -5.82 6.26
N ARG A 424 17.42 -6.35 5.05
CA ARG A 424 17.31 -5.55 3.83
C ARG A 424 16.07 -4.65 3.86
N ASN A 425 14.96 -5.13 4.43
CA ASN A 425 13.77 -4.33 4.66
C ASN A 425 14.04 -3.15 5.59
N GLU A 426 14.76 -3.36 6.72
CA GLU A 426 15.13 -2.28 7.64
C GLU A 426 16.06 -1.24 6.99
N GLN A 427 17.04 -1.69 6.19
CA GLN A 427 17.89 -0.79 5.42
C GLN A 427 17.07 0.06 4.44
N PHE A 428 16.14 -0.57 3.72
CA PHE A 428 15.28 0.12 2.77
C PHE A 428 14.27 1.05 3.45
N TRP A 429 13.77 0.70 4.64
CA TRP A 429 12.97 1.58 5.48
C TRP A 429 13.73 2.86 5.85
N LEU A 430 15.01 2.77 6.24
CA LEU A 430 15.85 3.94 6.49
C LEU A 430 16.04 4.79 5.23
N ILE A 431 16.29 4.15 4.08
CA ILE A 431 16.47 4.84 2.79
C ILE A 431 15.19 5.59 2.42
N GLY A 432 14.03 4.94 2.46
CA GLY A 432 12.73 5.55 2.21
C GLY A 432 12.41 6.68 3.20
N GLY A 433 12.71 6.48 4.48
CA GLY A 433 12.54 7.44 5.56
C GLY A 433 13.36 8.72 5.37
N THR A 434 14.63 8.58 4.99
CA THR A 434 15.53 9.71 4.77
C THR A 434 15.33 10.40 3.41
N SER A 435 14.54 9.82 2.49
CA SER A 435 14.29 10.38 1.15
C SER A 435 12.80 10.62 0.88
N ALA A 436 12.12 9.61 0.35
CA ALA A 436 10.75 9.66 -0.17
C ALA A 436 9.72 10.05 0.91
N HIS A 437 9.83 9.50 2.11
CA HIS A 437 8.88 9.78 3.20
C HIS A 437 8.97 11.25 3.64
N LEU A 438 10.18 11.79 3.81
CA LEU A 438 10.36 13.20 4.15
C LEU A 438 9.76 14.10 3.08
N ALA A 439 10.06 13.83 1.80
CA ALA A 439 9.54 14.61 0.69
C ALA A 439 8.00 14.57 0.66
N ALA A 440 7.39 13.40 0.85
CA ALA A 440 5.94 13.24 0.93
C ALA A 440 5.31 14.04 2.08
N VAL A 441 5.92 14.03 3.26
CA VAL A 441 5.41 14.79 4.43
C VAL A 441 5.50 16.29 4.17
N LEU A 442 6.63 16.79 3.66
CA LEU A 442 6.78 18.20 3.30
C LEU A 442 5.76 18.63 2.24
N GLN A 443 5.59 17.80 1.20
CA GLN A 443 4.58 18.01 0.16
C GLN A 443 3.15 18.02 0.71
N GLY A 444 2.80 17.07 1.57
CA GLY A 444 1.48 16.98 2.18
C GLY A 444 1.18 18.16 3.10
N LEU A 445 2.16 18.59 3.92
CA LEU A 445 2.04 19.79 4.76
C LEU A 445 1.85 21.06 3.91
N LEU A 446 2.63 21.22 2.83
CA LEU A 446 2.47 22.33 1.90
C LEU A 446 1.10 22.30 1.22
N LYS A 447 0.59 21.13 0.83
CA LYS A 447 -0.75 20.98 0.26
C LYS A 447 -1.84 21.42 1.24
N VAL A 448 -1.73 21.03 2.52
CA VAL A 448 -2.70 21.39 3.56
C VAL A 448 -2.65 22.88 3.91
N ILE A 449 -1.45 23.47 3.98
CA ILE A 449 -1.26 24.88 4.37
C ILE A 449 -1.54 25.84 3.21
N ALA A 450 -1.09 25.51 2.00
CA ALA A 450 -1.10 26.40 0.85
C ALA A 450 -2.14 26.05 -0.23
N GLY A 451 -2.85 24.92 -0.10
CA GLY A 451 -3.89 24.50 -1.05
C GLY A 451 -3.39 24.14 -2.46
N ILE A 452 -2.07 23.97 -2.64
CA ILE A 452 -1.45 23.69 -3.94
C ILE A 452 -1.69 22.23 -4.32
N GLU A 453 -2.41 22.00 -5.42
CA GLU A 453 -2.54 20.66 -6.01
C GLU A 453 -1.21 20.26 -6.66
N ILE A 454 -0.63 19.16 -6.19
CA ILE A 454 0.64 18.65 -6.72
C ILE A 454 0.33 17.77 -7.93
N SER A 455 0.77 18.21 -9.10
CA SER A 455 0.67 17.42 -10.33
C SER A 455 1.61 16.22 -10.25
N PHE A 456 1.05 15.05 -10.50
CA PHE A 456 1.73 13.79 -10.35
C PHE A 456 2.41 13.39 -11.67
N THR A 457 3.72 13.13 -11.64
CA THR A 457 4.45 12.52 -12.75
C THR A 457 4.33 11.00 -12.69
N LEU A 458 3.63 10.41 -13.64
CA LEU A 458 3.65 8.96 -13.86
C LEU A 458 5.10 8.54 -14.13
N THR A 459 5.57 7.51 -13.42
CA THR A 459 6.83 6.86 -13.76
C THR A 459 6.70 6.29 -15.17
N SER A 460 7.44 6.85 -16.12
CA SER A 460 7.56 6.23 -17.44
C SER A 460 8.35 4.93 -17.28
N LYS A 461 7.72 3.80 -17.60
CA LYS A 461 8.46 2.55 -17.80
C LYS A 461 9.39 2.81 -18.99
N SER A 462 10.69 2.90 -18.75
CA SER A 462 11.65 3.00 -19.86
C SER A 462 11.71 1.65 -20.56
N ALA A 463 11.53 1.72 -21.88
CA ALA A 463 11.99 0.72 -22.83
C ALA A 463 13.53 0.71 -22.84
N GLY A 464 14.11 -0.49 -22.90
CA GLY A 464 15.54 -0.73 -23.08
C GLY A 464 15.72 -2.10 -23.70
N GLU A 465 15.80 -2.15 -25.02
CA GLU A 465 16.23 -3.30 -25.81
C GLU A 465 17.74 -3.47 -25.63
N ASP A 466 18.17 -4.32 -24.69
CA ASP A 466 19.51 -4.90 -24.68
C ASP A 466 19.32 -6.40 -24.33
N GLU A 467 19.28 -7.26 -25.35
CA GLU A 467 18.92 -8.69 -25.26
C GLU A 467 19.95 -9.56 -24.49
N ASP A 468 21.09 -8.99 -24.06
CA ASP A 468 22.22 -9.76 -23.53
C ASP A 468 22.35 -9.78 -21.98
N ASP A 469 21.55 -8.99 -21.22
CA ASP A 469 21.55 -9.04 -19.74
C ASP A 469 20.21 -8.65 -19.09
N GLU A 470 19.56 -9.62 -18.45
CA GLU A 470 18.28 -9.52 -17.73
C GLU A 470 18.29 -8.45 -16.61
N PHE A 471 19.45 -8.07 -16.06
CA PHE A 471 19.59 -7.08 -14.99
C PHE A 471 20.21 -5.75 -15.46
N ALA A 472 20.30 -5.47 -16.75
CA ALA A 472 20.89 -4.22 -17.26
C ALA A 472 20.18 -2.97 -16.68
N ASP A 473 18.84 -3.02 -16.60
CA ASP A 473 18.01 -1.94 -16.08
C ASP A 473 18.25 -1.64 -14.60
N LEU A 474 18.69 -2.61 -13.80
CA LEU A 474 19.02 -2.44 -12.37
C LEU A 474 20.07 -1.34 -12.15
N TYR A 475 20.98 -1.17 -13.10
CA TYR A 475 22.12 -0.27 -13.01
C TYR A 475 21.85 1.13 -13.56
N ILE A 476 20.65 1.37 -14.11
CA ILE A 476 20.27 2.67 -14.65
C ILE A 476 19.91 3.61 -13.50
N VAL A 477 20.76 4.60 -13.25
CA VAL A 477 20.51 5.64 -12.24
C VAL A 477 20.05 6.90 -12.93
N LYS A 478 18.76 7.24 -12.80
CA LYS A 478 18.20 8.53 -13.21
C LYS A 478 18.27 9.50 -12.02
N TRP A 479 18.74 10.72 -12.26
CA TRP A 479 18.79 11.76 -11.22
C TRP A 479 17.41 12.07 -10.65
N THR A 480 17.32 12.22 -9.33
CA THR A 480 16.13 12.73 -8.64
C THR A 480 16.55 13.47 -7.38
N SER A 481 15.83 14.55 -7.04
CA SER A 481 16.09 15.33 -5.81
C SER A 481 15.93 14.51 -4.53
N LEU A 482 15.20 13.39 -4.58
CA LEU A 482 15.04 12.44 -3.48
C LEU A 482 16.36 11.84 -3.00
N MET A 483 17.39 11.83 -3.84
CA MET A 483 18.71 11.29 -3.48
C MET A 483 19.55 12.26 -2.63
N ILE A 484 19.23 13.56 -2.60
CA ILE A 484 20.05 14.58 -1.94
C ILE A 484 20.17 14.33 -0.42
N PRO A 485 19.08 14.12 0.34
CA PRO A 485 19.21 14.00 1.79
C PRO A 485 20.00 12.76 2.24
N PRO A 486 19.77 11.53 1.71
CA PRO A 486 20.58 10.36 2.08
C PRO A 486 22.07 10.54 1.77
N ILE A 487 22.42 11.15 0.63
CA ILE A 487 23.82 11.37 0.25
C ILE A 487 24.47 12.41 1.16
N THR A 488 23.73 13.45 1.51
CA THR A 488 24.18 14.45 2.48
C THR A 488 24.46 13.79 3.84
N ILE A 489 23.54 12.95 4.35
CA ILE A 489 23.73 12.19 5.59
C ILE A 489 25.01 11.34 5.54
N MET A 490 25.23 10.63 4.43
CA MET A 490 26.43 9.81 4.25
C MET A 490 27.71 10.65 4.26
N MET A 491 27.76 11.73 3.47
CA MET A 491 28.92 12.61 3.38
C MET A 491 29.22 13.26 4.72
N THR A 492 28.21 13.80 5.41
CA THR A 492 28.37 14.43 6.72
C THR A 492 28.89 13.42 7.77
N ASN A 493 28.38 12.19 7.80
CA ASN A 493 28.89 11.16 8.72
C ASN A 493 30.34 10.75 8.39
N LEU A 494 30.71 10.62 7.12
CA LEU A 494 32.09 10.32 6.72
C LEU A 494 33.07 11.43 7.11
N ILE A 495 32.70 12.69 6.84
CA ILE A 495 33.50 13.86 7.23
C ILE A 495 33.61 13.93 8.76
N ALA A 496 32.52 13.69 9.48
CA ALA A 496 32.51 13.71 10.95
C ALA A 496 33.41 12.64 11.56
N ILE A 497 33.45 11.43 10.98
CA ILE A 497 34.40 10.38 11.39
C ILE A 497 35.84 10.87 11.18
N ALA A 498 36.16 11.42 10.01
CA ALA A 498 37.51 11.92 9.72
C ALA A 498 37.93 13.05 10.70
N VAL A 499 37.02 14.01 10.95
CA VAL A 499 37.25 15.11 11.91
C VAL A 499 37.39 14.59 13.33
N GLY A 500 36.52 13.67 13.76
CA GLY A 500 36.57 13.08 15.10
C GLY A 500 37.86 12.30 15.35
N VAL A 501 38.29 11.50 14.38
CA VAL A 501 39.56 10.75 14.43
C VAL A 501 40.74 11.71 14.50
N SER A 502 40.80 12.69 13.58
CA SER A 502 41.87 13.70 13.56
C SER A 502 41.95 14.45 14.89
N ARG A 503 40.83 15.00 15.39
CA ARG A 503 40.79 15.71 16.67
C ARG A 503 41.29 14.86 17.83
N THR A 504 40.95 13.57 17.87
CA THR A 504 41.36 12.69 18.96
C THR A 504 42.86 12.39 18.89
N ILE A 505 43.40 12.13 17.69
CA ILE A 505 44.83 11.86 17.48
C ILE A 505 45.69 13.06 17.87
N TYR A 506 45.27 14.28 17.53
CA TYR A 506 46.03 15.51 17.79
C TYR A 506 45.71 16.17 19.14
N SER A 507 44.81 15.60 19.95
CA SER A 507 44.48 16.14 21.28
C SER A 507 45.52 15.78 22.34
N THR A 508 45.77 16.68 23.28
CA THR A 508 46.72 16.46 24.39
C THR A 508 46.22 15.41 25.38
N LEU A 509 44.90 15.24 25.52
CA LEU A 509 44.25 14.21 26.34
C LEU A 509 43.22 13.44 25.48
N PRO A 510 43.64 12.38 24.78
CA PRO A 510 42.79 11.68 23.83
C PRO A 510 41.66 10.92 24.52
N GLN A 511 40.41 11.25 24.13
CA GLN A 511 39.19 10.63 24.65
C GLN A 511 38.71 9.49 23.74
N TRP A 512 39.47 8.39 23.70
CA TRP A 512 39.22 7.23 22.82
C TRP A 512 37.82 6.61 22.99
N SER A 513 37.28 6.57 24.20
CA SER A 513 35.96 6.00 24.47
C SER A 513 34.83 6.76 23.77
N ARG A 514 34.91 8.11 23.75
CA ARG A 514 33.93 8.96 23.07
C ARG A 514 34.04 8.84 21.55
N LEU A 515 35.28 8.75 21.03
CA LEU A 515 35.51 8.50 19.61
C LEU A 515 34.91 7.17 19.18
N LEU A 516 35.20 6.08 19.90
CA LEU A 516 34.69 4.74 19.58
C LEU A 516 33.16 4.71 19.55
N GLY A 517 32.50 5.29 20.56
CA GLY A 517 31.04 5.37 20.59
C GLY A 517 30.46 6.19 19.43
N GLY A 518 31.03 7.37 19.15
CA GLY A 518 30.56 8.23 18.05
C GLY A 518 30.76 7.58 16.68
N VAL A 519 31.94 6.99 16.45
CA VAL A 519 32.24 6.26 15.21
C VAL A 519 31.33 5.05 15.04
N PHE A 520 31.03 4.31 16.13
CA PHE A 520 30.10 3.18 16.08
C PHE A 520 28.71 3.60 15.57
N PHE A 521 28.13 4.67 16.12
CA PHE A 521 26.81 5.15 15.69
C PHE A 521 26.83 5.72 14.26
N SER A 522 27.86 6.47 13.88
CA SER A 522 28.00 6.94 12.50
C SER A 522 28.18 5.79 11.52
N PHE A 523 28.97 4.77 11.89
CA PHE A 523 29.13 3.56 11.10
C PHE A 523 27.81 2.79 10.96
N TRP A 524 27.01 2.68 12.03
CA TRP A 524 25.69 2.07 12.00
C TRP A 524 24.77 2.72 10.96
N VAL A 525 24.72 4.06 10.91
CA VAL A 525 23.95 4.80 9.90
C VAL A 525 24.46 4.50 8.49
N LEU A 526 25.79 4.50 8.28
CA LEU A 526 26.39 4.23 6.97
C LEU A 526 26.13 2.80 6.49
N VAL A 527 26.15 1.80 7.39
CA VAL A 527 25.83 0.41 7.06
C VAL A 527 24.38 0.27 6.61
N HIS A 528 23.44 1.01 7.18
CA HIS A 528 22.05 0.98 6.72
C HIS A 528 21.86 1.63 5.35
N LEU A 529 22.64 2.67 5.04
CA LEU A 529 22.62 3.35 3.73
C LEU A 529 23.49 2.65 2.68
N TYR A 530 24.17 1.56 3.01
CA TYR A 530 25.04 0.83 2.10
C TYR A 530 24.34 0.32 0.82
N PRO A 531 23.12 -0.25 0.86
CA PRO A 531 22.44 -0.68 -0.38
C PRO A 531 22.13 0.48 -1.31
N PHE A 532 21.80 1.65 -0.74
CA PHE A 532 21.61 2.89 -1.49
C PHE A 532 22.93 3.36 -2.12
N ALA A 533 24.04 3.32 -1.38
CA ALA A 533 25.37 3.62 -1.92
C ALA A 533 25.73 2.68 -3.09
N LYS A 534 25.50 1.38 -2.94
CA LYS A 534 25.67 0.39 -4.02
C LYS A 534 24.78 0.69 -5.23
N GLY A 535 23.53 1.10 -4.98
CA GLY A 535 22.58 1.46 -6.03
C GLY A 535 23.02 2.69 -6.82
N LEU A 536 23.65 3.66 -6.16
CA LEU A 536 24.27 4.80 -6.83
C LEU A 536 25.44 4.37 -7.72
N MET A 537 26.29 3.44 -7.28
CA MET A 537 27.56 3.16 -7.96
C MET A 537 27.44 2.62 -9.41
N GLY A 538 26.27 2.13 -9.85
CA GLY A 538 25.99 1.75 -11.24
C GLY A 538 27.00 0.78 -11.88
N ARG A 539 26.79 0.40 -13.15
CA ARG A 539 27.70 -0.53 -13.86
C ARG A 539 28.98 0.16 -14.39
N ARG A 540 28.95 1.50 -14.53
CA ARG A 540 30.01 2.32 -15.13
C ARG A 540 30.27 3.65 -14.38
N GLY A 541 29.84 3.78 -13.12
CA GLY A 541 30.09 5.00 -12.33
C GLY A 541 29.46 6.30 -12.87
N ARG A 542 28.47 6.21 -13.76
CA ARG A 542 27.76 7.38 -14.32
C ARG A 542 26.66 7.90 -13.39
N THR A 543 26.97 8.11 -12.13
CA THR A 543 26.14 8.97 -11.28
C THR A 543 26.28 10.40 -11.75
N PRO A 544 25.18 11.13 -11.98
CA PRO A 544 25.27 12.53 -12.41
C PRO A 544 25.96 13.34 -11.30
N THR A 545 27.08 14.00 -11.64
CA THR A 545 27.94 14.77 -10.72
C THR A 545 27.18 15.82 -9.92
N ILE A 546 26.07 16.34 -10.46
CA ILE A 546 25.19 17.30 -9.80
C ILE A 546 24.74 16.85 -8.40
N VAL A 547 24.52 15.55 -8.19
CA VAL A 547 24.07 15.00 -6.92
C VAL A 547 25.11 15.21 -5.82
N PHE A 548 26.34 14.83 -6.14
CA PHE A 548 27.47 14.89 -5.22
C PHE A 548 27.86 16.34 -4.96
N VAL A 549 27.73 17.23 -5.95
CA VAL A 549 27.97 18.66 -5.79
C VAL A 549 26.97 19.27 -4.79
N TRP A 550 25.66 19.09 -5.00
CA TRP A 550 24.66 19.64 -4.07
C TRP A 550 24.77 19.03 -2.67
N SER A 551 24.90 17.72 -2.58
CA SER A 551 25.02 17.03 -1.29
C SER A 551 26.32 17.39 -0.58
N GLY A 552 27.42 17.56 -1.33
CA GLY A 552 28.70 18.02 -0.81
C GLY A 552 28.65 19.46 -0.32
N LEU A 553 28.04 20.37 -1.08
CA LEU A 553 27.82 21.76 -0.66
C LEU A 553 26.99 21.82 0.63
N ILE A 554 25.88 21.08 0.70
CA ILE A 554 25.04 21.03 1.90
C ILE A 554 25.81 20.40 3.08
N ALA A 555 26.56 19.32 2.86
CA ALA A 555 27.34 18.69 3.93
C ALA A 555 28.44 19.63 4.45
N ILE A 556 29.10 20.37 3.57
CA ILE A 556 30.10 21.38 3.93
C ILE A 556 29.44 22.52 4.69
N THR A 557 28.31 23.07 4.21
CA THR A 557 27.63 24.16 4.92
C THR A 557 27.13 23.72 6.28
N ILE A 558 26.55 22.52 6.43
CA ILE A 558 26.17 21.97 7.73
C ILE A 558 27.39 21.84 8.65
N SER A 559 28.50 21.32 8.13
CA SER A 559 29.74 21.15 8.90
C SER A 559 30.32 22.50 9.36
N LEU A 560 30.38 23.49 8.45
CA LEU A 560 30.87 24.84 8.73
C LEU A 560 29.95 25.61 9.67
N LEU A 561 28.63 25.54 9.47
CA LEU A 561 27.64 26.19 10.32
C LEU A 561 27.71 25.63 11.74
N TRP A 562 27.94 24.33 11.89
CA TRP A 562 28.14 23.73 13.21
C TRP A 562 29.44 24.19 13.88
N VAL A 563 30.55 24.26 13.13
CA VAL A 563 31.83 24.82 13.62
C VAL A 563 31.66 26.29 14.03
N ALA A 564 30.86 27.07 13.30
CA ALA A 564 30.59 28.46 13.63
C ALA A 564 29.73 28.62 14.90
N ILE A 565 28.75 27.74 15.11
CA ILE A 565 27.88 27.75 16.31
C ILE A 565 28.63 27.27 17.56
N ASN A 566 29.52 26.29 17.42
CA ASN A 566 30.29 25.73 18.54
C ASN A 566 31.79 25.63 18.18
N PRO A 567 32.51 26.77 18.20
CA PRO A 567 33.92 26.80 17.83
C PRO A 567 34.75 25.96 18.82
N PRO A 568 35.76 25.20 18.33
CA PRO A 568 36.65 24.47 19.22
C PRO A 568 37.36 25.45 20.17
N SER A 569 37.38 25.09 21.46
CA SER A 569 37.89 25.93 22.54
C SER A 569 39.26 26.54 22.22
N ASN A 570 39.32 27.88 22.31
CA ASN A 570 40.42 28.82 22.01
C ASN A 570 40.46 29.48 20.62
N SER A 571 39.50 29.25 19.71
CA SER A 571 39.36 30.11 18.53
C SER A 571 38.30 31.19 18.74
N THR A 572 38.67 32.31 19.37
CA THR A 572 37.88 33.56 19.37
C THR A 572 37.91 34.28 18.01
N GLU A 573 38.48 33.67 16.96
CA GLU A 573 38.68 34.29 15.64
C GLU A 573 37.83 33.70 14.51
N ILE A 574 36.63 33.18 14.80
CA ILE A 574 35.60 32.95 13.76
C ILE A 574 34.39 33.87 14.00
N GLY A 575 34.68 35.07 14.51
CA GLY A 575 33.76 36.17 14.66
C GLY A 575 34.29 37.37 13.89
N GLY A 576 34.28 37.30 12.56
CA GLY A 576 34.30 38.52 11.76
C GLY A 576 33.11 39.35 12.20
N SER A 577 33.38 40.51 12.80
CA SER A 577 32.40 41.49 13.24
C SER A 577 31.47 41.87 12.07
N PHE A 578 30.33 41.19 11.95
CA PHE A 578 29.22 41.65 11.12
C PHE A 578 28.46 42.70 11.92
N GLN A 579 28.90 43.94 11.80
CA GLN A 579 28.08 45.11 12.10
C GLN A 579 27.24 45.39 10.85
N PHE A 580 25.91 45.26 10.94
CA PHE A 580 25.01 45.77 9.91
C PHE A 580 25.12 47.30 9.86
N PRO A 581 24.99 47.93 8.67
CA PRO A 581 24.94 49.38 8.54
C PRO A 581 23.75 49.99 9.29
#